data_AF-A0A940FG86-F1
#
_entry.id   AF-A0A940FG86-F1
#
_cell.length_a   1.000
_cell.length_b   1.000
_cell.length_c   1.000
_cell.angle_alpha   90.00
_cell.angle_beta   90.00
_cell.angle_gamma   90.00
#
_symmetry.space_group_name_H-M   'P 1'
#
loop_
_entity.id
_entity.type
_entity.pdbx_description
1 polymer ?
#
loop_
_entity_poly.entity_id
_entity_poly.type
_entity_poly.pdbx_seq_one_letter_code
_entity_poly.pdbx_strand_id
1 'polypeptide(L)'
;MPTLTPGTTLSALRLAVGAGAYAAPGLTGKVFGLDMTGNPQSYLARLFGVRDIALAAAVYGAEGDARRLAWKLGIACDALDGVAAILGGRDGSLPKSTAISGGLTAFAAAGLGVAALLADE
;
A
#
# COMPACT_ATOMS: atom_id res chain seq x y z
N MET A 1 -10.86 17.41 -16.01
CA MET A 1 -9.93 16.78 -15.05
C MET A 1 -10.53 15.47 -14.62
N PRO A 2 -9.76 14.36 -14.50
CA PRO A 2 -10.30 13.12 -13.96
C PRO A 2 -10.89 13.39 -12.57
N THR A 3 -12.08 12.88 -12.29
CA THR A 3 -12.75 13.03 -11.00
C THR A 3 -11.96 12.25 -9.95
N LEU A 4 -11.58 12.94 -8.87
CA LEU A 4 -10.97 12.31 -7.70
C LEU A 4 -12.05 11.56 -6.93
N THR A 5 -12.15 10.25 -7.16
CA THR A 5 -12.96 9.33 -6.36
C THR A 5 -12.03 8.59 -5.40
N PRO A 6 -12.55 7.95 -4.33
CA PRO A 6 -11.73 7.11 -3.48
C PRO A 6 -10.97 6.03 -4.27
N GLY A 7 -11.64 5.39 -5.24
CA GLY A 7 -11.04 4.36 -6.09
C GLY A 7 -9.93 4.89 -7.00
N THR A 8 -10.15 6.01 -7.70
CA THR A 8 -9.09 6.57 -8.57
C THR A 8 -7.92 7.10 -7.75
N THR A 9 -8.19 7.69 -6.59
CA THR A 9 -7.16 8.17 -5.66
C THR A 9 -6.31 7.01 -5.13
N LEU A 10 -6.94 5.95 -4.60
CA LEU A 10 -6.23 4.80 -4.05
C LEU A 10 -5.41 4.08 -5.11
N SER A 11 -5.98 3.83 -6.29
CA SER A 11 -5.25 3.16 -7.37
C SER A 11 -4.06 3.98 -7.88
N ALA A 12 -4.19 5.30 -7.96
CA ALA A 12 -3.06 6.18 -8.30
C ALA A 12 -1.95 6.13 -7.25
N LEU A 13 -2.31 6.13 -5.96
CA LEU A 13 -1.36 6.00 -4.86
C LEU A 13 -0.63 4.64 -4.92
N ARG A 14 -1.36 3.54 -5.12
CA ARG A 14 -0.77 2.19 -5.26
C ARG A 14 0.21 2.11 -6.41
N LEU A 15 -0.13 2.68 -7.56
CA LEU A 15 0.78 2.71 -8.72
C LEU A 15 2.03 3.56 -8.42
N ALA A 16 1.86 4.75 -7.83
CA ALA A 16 2.97 5.63 -7.52
C ALA A 16 3.94 5.02 -6.49
N VAL A 17 3.38 4.51 -5.37
CA VAL A 17 4.15 3.86 -4.31
C VAL A 17 4.76 2.55 -4.81
N GLY A 18 3.98 1.71 -5.49
CA GLY A 18 4.42 0.42 -5.98
C GLY A 18 5.52 0.53 -7.03
N ALA A 19 5.36 1.41 -8.03
CA ALA A 19 6.38 1.65 -9.04
C ALA A 19 7.66 2.26 -8.42
N GLY A 20 7.51 3.20 -7.49
CA GLY A 20 8.63 3.76 -6.74
C GLY A 20 9.38 2.70 -5.94
N ALA A 21 8.67 1.90 -5.15
CA ALA A 21 9.25 0.83 -4.35
C ALA A 21 9.95 -0.24 -5.21
N TYR A 22 9.43 -0.49 -6.42
CA TYR A 22 10.02 -1.45 -7.34
C TYR A 22 11.28 -0.91 -8.03
N ALA A 23 11.19 0.28 -8.62
CA ALA A 23 12.26 0.88 -9.44
C ALA A 23 13.34 1.55 -8.59
N ALA A 24 12.96 2.22 -7.51
CA ALA A 24 13.83 3.04 -6.67
C ALA A 24 13.59 2.79 -5.15
N PRO A 25 13.74 1.54 -4.67
CA PRO A 25 13.39 1.17 -3.29
C PRO A 25 14.07 2.02 -2.22
N GLY A 26 15.33 2.41 -2.44
CA GLY A 26 16.08 3.26 -1.50
C GLY A 26 15.48 4.67 -1.36
N LEU A 27 14.96 5.25 -2.44
CA LEU A 27 14.32 6.57 -2.41
C LEU A 27 12.94 6.48 -1.77
N THR A 28 12.14 5.50 -2.19
CA THR A 28 10.80 5.27 -1.64
C THR A 28 10.86 4.94 -0.15
N GLY A 29 11.79 4.08 0.27
CA GLY A 29 11.97 3.76 1.69
C GLY A 29 12.31 4.99 2.54
N LYS A 30 13.14 5.91 2.04
CA LYS A 30 13.44 7.18 2.74
C LYS A 30 12.21 8.06 2.91
N VAL A 31 11.32 8.13 1.92
CA VAL A 31 10.05 8.88 2.03
C VAL A 31 9.18 8.32 3.15
N PHE A 32 9.21 7.01 3.37
CA PHE A 32 8.50 6.35 4.46
C PHE A 32 9.29 6.27 5.78
N GLY A 33 10.48 6.88 5.85
CA GLY A 33 11.29 6.93 7.06
C GLY A 33 12.02 5.62 7.40
N LEU A 34 12.31 4.78 6.40
CA LEU A 34 13.13 3.58 6.57
C LEU A 34 14.63 3.92 6.48
N ASP A 35 15.43 3.25 7.31
CA ASP A 35 16.89 3.25 7.15
C ASP A 35 17.29 2.30 6.02
N MET A 36 17.49 2.87 4.84
CA MET A 36 17.89 2.13 3.64
C MET A 36 19.41 1.96 3.51
N THR A 37 20.18 2.46 4.48
CA THR A 37 21.65 2.41 4.50
C THR A 37 22.18 1.32 5.43
N GLY A 38 21.71 1.28 6.68
CA GLY A 38 22.12 0.27 7.67
C GLY A 38 21.42 -1.08 7.49
N ASN A 39 20.22 -1.08 6.91
CA ASN A 39 19.44 -2.30 6.70
C ASN A 39 18.66 -2.25 5.37
N PRO A 40 19.33 -2.45 4.22
CA PRO A 40 18.70 -2.28 2.91
C PRO A 40 17.62 -3.34 2.64
N GLN A 41 16.35 -2.96 2.73
CA GLN A 41 15.19 -3.81 2.47
C GLN A 41 14.75 -3.84 0.99
N SER A 42 15.70 -3.66 0.06
CA SER A 42 15.41 -3.44 -1.35
C SER A 42 14.76 -4.63 -2.07
N TYR A 43 14.97 -5.86 -1.59
CA TYR A 43 14.28 -7.04 -2.11
C TYR A 43 12.81 -7.05 -1.67
N LEU A 44 12.55 -6.90 -0.38
CA LEU A 44 11.18 -6.88 0.17
C LEU A 44 10.39 -5.69 -0.36
N ALA A 45 11.01 -4.52 -0.51
CA ALA A 45 10.38 -3.34 -1.10
C ALA A 45 9.88 -3.59 -2.54
N ARG A 46 10.62 -4.38 -3.34
CA ARG A 46 10.20 -4.77 -4.69
C ARG A 46 9.03 -5.75 -4.67
N LEU A 47 9.06 -6.74 -3.78
CA LEU A 47 7.95 -7.67 -3.61
C LEU A 47 6.67 -6.96 -3.17
N PHE A 48 6.79 -6.03 -2.21
CA PHE A 48 5.70 -5.16 -1.79
C PHE A 48 5.20 -4.30 -2.95
N GLY A 49 6.11 -3.64 -3.67
CA GLY A 49 5.74 -2.71 -4.73
C GLY A 49 5.03 -3.37 -5.91
N VAL A 50 5.49 -4.55 -6.35
CA VAL A 50 4.83 -5.27 -7.46
C VAL A 50 3.42 -5.74 -7.09
N ARG A 51 3.17 -6.06 -5.82
CA ARG A 51 1.83 -6.41 -5.32
C ARG A 51 0.87 -5.22 -5.45
N ASP A 52 1.30 -4.02 -5.06
CA ASP A 52 0.47 -2.82 -5.17
C ASP A 52 0.14 -2.48 -6.62
N ILE A 53 1.11 -2.63 -7.54
CA ILE A 53 0.88 -2.49 -8.98
C ILE A 53 -0.15 -3.51 -9.47
N ALA A 54 0.00 -4.79 -9.07
CA ALA A 54 -0.91 -5.86 -9.47
C ALA A 54 -2.34 -5.63 -8.94
N LEU A 55 -2.49 -5.16 -7.70
CA LEU A 55 -3.80 -4.83 -7.12
C LEU A 55 -4.48 -3.66 -7.85
N ALA A 56 -3.73 -2.62 -8.20
CA ALA A 56 -4.26 -1.52 -9.00
C ALA A 56 -4.69 -2.00 -10.41
N ALA A 57 -3.87 -2.84 -11.05
CA ALA A 57 -4.20 -3.44 -12.34
C ALA A 57 -5.44 -4.34 -12.26
N ALA A 58 -5.59 -5.14 -11.20
CA ALA A 58 -6.74 -6.02 -11.00
C ALA A 58 -8.05 -5.25 -10.87
N VAL A 59 -8.05 -4.10 -10.19
CA VAL A 59 -9.22 -3.22 -10.08
C VAL A 59 -9.59 -2.62 -11.44
N TYR A 60 -8.61 -2.14 -12.22
CA TYR A 60 -8.88 -1.52 -13.51
C TYR A 60 -9.20 -2.52 -14.63
N GLY A 61 -8.69 -3.75 -14.52
CA GLY A 61 -8.87 -4.81 -15.51
C GLY A 61 -10.12 -5.67 -15.30
N ALA A 62 -10.91 -5.40 -14.25
CA ALA A 62 -12.09 -6.17 -13.89
C ALA A 62 -13.33 -5.29 -13.74
N GLU A 63 -14.50 -5.93 -13.80
CA GLU A 63 -15.81 -5.31 -13.58
C GLU A 63 -16.65 -6.16 -12.63
N GLY A 64 -17.75 -5.58 -12.10
CA GLY A 64 -18.70 -6.27 -11.24
C GLY A 64 -18.06 -6.96 -10.03
N ASP A 65 -18.44 -8.21 -9.78
CA ASP A 65 -17.98 -8.97 -8.62
C ASP A 65 -16.46 -9.22 -8.61
N ALA A 66 -15.83 -9.33 -9.78
CA ALA A 66 -14.38 -9.50 -9.87
C ALA A 66 -13.64 -8.23 -9.42
N ARG A 67 -14.13 -7.04 -9.79
CA ARG A 67 -13.57 -5.76 -9.31
C ARG A 67 -13.79 -5.59 -7.81
N ARG A 68 -14.98 -5.95 -7.31
CA ARG A 68 -15.28 -5.94 -5.87
C ARG A 68 -14.38 -6.89 -5.07
N LEU A 69 -14.07 -8.07 -5.62
CA LEU A 69 -13.10 -8.99 -5.01
C LEU A 69 -11.70 -8.37 -4.99
N ALA A 70 -11.26 -7.72 -6.07
CA ALA A 70 -9.97 -7.03 -6.12
C ALA A 70 -9.87 -5.93 -5.05
N TRP A 71 -10.94 -5.16 -4.82
CA TRP A 71 -10.99 -4.19 -3.72
C TRP A 71 -10.86 -4.86 -2.36
N LYS A 72 -11.64 -5.92 -2.09
CA LYS A 72 -11.60 -6.67 -0.81
C LYS A 72 -10.20 -7.23 -0.52
N LEU A 73 -9.54 -7.81 -1.53
CA LEU A 73 -8.18 -8.32 -1.41
C LEU A 73 -7.20 -7.19 -1.09
N GLY A 74 -7.33 -6.05 -1.77
CA GLY A 74 -6.53 -4.87 -1.49
C GLY A 74 -6.71 -4.35 -0.06
N ILE A 75 -7.95 -4.22 0.41
CA ILE A 75 -8.26 -3.80 1.79
C ILE A 75 -7.62 -4.76 2.80
N ALA A 76 -7.70 -6.07 2.55
CA ALA A 76 -7.08 -7.07 3.41
C ALA A 76 -5.55 -6.93 3.45
N CYS A 77 -4.89 -6.71 2.30
CA CYS A 77 -3.46 -6.44 2.26
C CYS A 77 -3.10 -5.18 3.07
N ASP A 78 -3.78 -4.06 2.83
CA ASP A 78 -3.49 -2.80 3.50
C ASP A 78 -3.70 -2.90 5.03
N ALA A 79 -4.75 -3.59 5.47
CA ALA A 79 -4.99 -3.82 6.89
C ALA A 79 -3.90 -4.71 7.53
N LEU A 80 -3.48 -5.77 6.84
CA LEU A 80 -2.43 -6.67 7.31
C LEU A 80 -1.04 -6.01 7.32
N ASP A 81 -0.77 -5.10 6.39
CA ASP A 81 0.44 -4.27 6.41
C ASP A 81 0.45 -3.34 7.63
N GLY A 82 -0.71 -2.76 7.97
CA GLY A 82 -0.87 -1.99 9.21
C GLY A 82 -0.60 -2.82 10.46
N VAL A 83 -1.06 -4.08 10.49
CA VAL A 83 -0.74 -5.03 11.58
C VAL A 83 0.76 -5.36 11.60
N ALA A 84 1.38 -5.57 10.45
CA ALA A 84 2.82 -5.84 10.35
C ALA A 84 3.65 -4.66 10.88
N ALA A 85 3.23 -3.41 10.63
CA ALA A 85 3.87 -2.23 11.20
C ALA A 85 3.78 -2.19 12.73
N ILE A 86 2.62 -2.57 13.30
CA ILE A 86 2.45 -2.69 14.76
C ILE A 86 3.38 -3.77 15.33
N LEU A 87 3.44 -4.94 14.69
CA LEU A 87 4.30 -6.04 15.14
C LEU A 87 5.77 -5.65 15.11
N GLY A 88 6.23 -5.05 14.00
CA GLY A 88 7.61 -4.57 13.87
C GLY A 88 7.98 -3.45 14.85
N GLY A 89 7.01 -2.60 15.20
CA GLY A 89 7.20 -1.60 16.26
C GLY A 89 7.29 -2.21 17.68
N ARG A 90 6.66 -3.37 17.90
CA ARG A 90 6.64 -4.07 19.20
C ARG A 90 7.87 -4.95 19.41
N ASP A 91 8.34 -5.63 18.38
CA ASP A 91 9.54 -6.49 18.46
C ASP A 91 10.85 -5.71 18.23
N GLY A 92 10.75 -4.45 17.80
CA GLY A 92 11.89 -3.56 17.57
C GLY A 92 12.54 -3.71 16.20
N SER A 93 11.95 -4.49 15.29
CA SER A 93 12.42 -4.60 13.90
C SER A 93 12.23 -3.31 13.11
N LEU A 94 11.34 -2.41 13.58
CA LEU A 94 11.11 -1.08 13.02
C LEU A 94 11.32 0.01 14.08
N PRO A 95 11.93 1.15 13.71
CA PRO A 95 11.87 2.35 14.53
C PRO A 95 10.42 2.74 14.81
N LYS A 96 10.12 3.18 16.05
CA LYS A 96 8.74 3.51 16.46
C LYS A 96 8.07 4.54 15.54
N SER A 97 8.83 5.54 15.09
CA SER A 97 8.34 6.55 14.14
C SER A 97 7.87 5.91 12.83
N THR A 98 8.66 4.98 12.29
CA THR A 98 8.39 4.25 11.05
C THR A 98 7.22 3.27 11.19
N ALA A 99 7.12 2.60 12.35
CA ALA A 99 5.97 1.75 12.66
C ALA A 99 4.67 2.56 12.73
N ILE A 100 4.68 3.74 13.36
CA ILE A 100 3.52 4.62 13.44
C ILE A 100 3.15 5.16 12.06
N SER A 101 4.10 5.74 11.33
CA SER A 101 3.82 6.32 10.01
C SER A 101 3.36 5.26 9.01
N GLY A 102 4.07 4.13 8.92
CA GLY A 102 3.72 3.01 8.05
C GLY A 102 2.34 2.42 8.40
N GLY A 103 2.06 2.21 9.69
CA GLY A 103 0.76 1.73 10.14
C GLY A 103 -0.38 2.68 9.80
N LEU A 104 -0.22 3.98 10.05
CA LEU A 104 -1.22 4.99 9.71
C LEU A 104 -1.47 5.05 8.21
N THR A 105 -0.43 5.02 7.38
CA THR A 105 -0.57 5.00 5.91
C THR A 105 -1.33 3.76 5.45
N ALA A 106 -0.97 2.58 5.97
CA ALA A 106 -1.60 1.32 5.60
C ALA A 106 -3.09 1.29 5.99
N PHE A 107 -3.44 1.68 7.22
CA PHE A 107 -4.84 1.76 7.63
C PHE A 107 -5.63 2.84 6.88
N ALA A 108 -5.01 3.97 6.52
CA ALA A 108 -5.66 4.98 5.68
C ALA A 108 -5.96 4.43 4.27
N ALA A 109 -5.02 3.66 3.68
CA ALA A 109 -5.24 2.99 2.40
C ALA A 109 -6.38 1.96 2.48
N ALA A 110 -6.43 1.16 3.56
CA ALA A 110 -7.54 0.25 3.81
C ALA A 110 -8.89 0.99 3.90
N GLY A 111 -8.94 2.13 4.60
CA GLY A 111 -10.12 2.97 4.71
C GLY A 111 -10.57 3.55 3.35
N LEU A 112 -9.61 4.03 2.53
CA LEU A 112 -9.89 4.44 1.15
C LEU A 112 -10.40 3.27 0.30
N GLY A 113 -9.90 2.06 0.52
CA GLY A 113 -10.34 0.86 -0.18
C GLY A 113 -11.78 0.50 0.17
N VAL A 114 -12.16 0.61 1.45
CA VAL A 114 -13.55 0.44 1.89
C VAL A 114 -14.44 1.50 1.23
N ALA A 115 -14.03 2.78 1.24
CA ALA A 115 -14.78 3.84 0.59
C ALA A 115 -14.91 3.63 -0.92
N ALA A 116 -13.87 3.12 -1.58
CA ALA A 116 -13.89 2.77 -2.99
C ALA A 116 -14.87 1.62 -3.25
N LEU A 117 -14.81 0.54 -2.47
CA LEU A 117 -15.70 -0.61 -2.60
C LEU A 117 -17.18 -0.23 -2.44
N LEU A 118 -17.50 0.64 -1.48
CA LEU A 118 -18.87 1.13 -1.26
C LEU A 118 -19.36 2.06 -2.38
N ALA A 119 -18.45 2.80 -3.01
CA ALA A 119 -18.78 3.63 -4.17
C ALA A 119 -18.83 2.84 -5.50
N ASP A 120 -18.37 1.59 -5.47
CA ASP A 120 -18.35 0.66 -6.60
C ASP A 120 -19.58 -0.29 -6.61
N GLU A 121 -20.59 0.05 -5.80
CA GLU A 121 -21.87 -0.66 -5.71
C GLU A 121 -22.80 -0.39 -6.89
#